data_AF-D5P5V3-F1
#
_entry.id   AF-D5P5V3-F1
#
_cell.length_a   1.000
_cell.length_b   1.000
_cell.length_c   1.000
_cell.angle_alpha   90.00
_cell.angle_beta   90.00
_cell.angle_gamma   90.00
#
_symmetry.space_group_name_H-M   'P 1'
#
loop_
_entity.id
_entity.type
_entity.pdbx_description
1 polymer ?
#
loop_
_entity_poly.entity_id
_entity_poly.type
_entity_poly.pdbx_seq_one_letter_code
_entity_poly.pdbx_strand_id
1 'polypeptide(L)'
;MAAISISALINPSTARADESVTYEVVSDVITVANIEYEDSSGRVAIPNVPLPWRIDATIASVKAPPPSGSQVRVDWRPSAGPSKWVSARIFYQGKLLCQNTLDVGDAACYGITPRIT
;
A
#
# COMPACT_ATOMS: atom_id res chain seq x y z
N MET A 1 6.21 -39.81 -47.31
CA MET A 1 5.67 -39.66 -45.94
C MET A 1 6.40 -38.47 -45.32
N ALA A 2 5.77 -37.28 -45.31
CA ALA A 2 6.43 -36.04 -44.89
C ALA A 2 6.07 -35.77 -43.42
N ALA A 3 7.09 -35.67 -42.56
CA ALA A 3 6.92 -35.36 -41.14
C ALA A 3 6.87 -33.85 -40.95
N ILE A 4 5.73 -33.33 -40.47
CA ILE A 4 5.54 -31.92 -40.13
C ILE A 4 5.95 -31.76 -38.66
N SER A 5 7.05 -31.04 -38.42
CA SER A 5 7.49 -30.68 -37.07
C SER A 5 6.81 -29.38 -36.65
N ILE A 6 5.99 -29.42 -35.60
CA ILE A 6 5.31 -28.25 -35.04
C ILE A 6 6.20 -27.69 -33.92
N SER A 7 6.87 -26.57 -34.18
CA SER A 7 7.62 -25.84 -33.16
C SER A 7 6.65 -25.08 -32.27
N ALA A 8 6.45 -25.53 -31.03
CA ALA A 8 5.66 -24.80 -30.03
C ALA A 8 6.44 -23.55 -29.59
N LEU A 9 5.88 -22.37 -29.84
CA LEU A 9 6.33 -21.09 -29.28
C LEU A 9 5.98 -21.07 -27.79
N ILE A 10 6.96 -21.34 -26.93
CA ILE A 10 6.82 -21.24 -25.49
C ILE A 10 7.01 -19.76 -25.14
N ASN A 11 5.91 -19.03 -24.91
CA ASN A 11 5.99 -17.70 -24.29
C ASN A 11 6.40 -17.91 -22.83
N PRO A 12 7.59 -17.46 -22.40
CA PRO A 12 7.93 -17.49 -20.98
C PRO A 12 6.93 -16.60 -20.25
N SER A 13 6.18 -17.16 -19.31
CA SER A 13 5.49 -16.34 -18.32
C SER A 13 6.55 -15.54 -17.58
N THR A 14 6.48 -14.22 -17.65
CA THR A 14 7.23 -13.37 -16.74
C THR A 14 6.66 -13.59 -15.36
N ALA A 15 7.26 -14.54 -14.62
CA ALA A 15 7.04 -14.69 -13.19
C ALA A 15 7.53 -13.40 -12.52
N ARG A 16 6.63 -12.45 -12.32
CA ARG A 16 6.87 -11.31 -11.43
C ARG A 16 6.74 -11.87 -10.03
N ALA A 17 7.84 -11.89 -9.29
CA ALA A 17 7.76 -12.16 -7.86
C ALA A 17 7.00 -10.99 -7.25
N ASP A 18 5.84 -11.25 -6.67
CA ASP A 18 5.16 -10.24 -5.91
C ASP A 18 6.08 -9.73 -4.79
N GLU A 19 6.06 -8.43 -4.56
CA GLU A 19 6.88 -7.74 -3.60
C GLU A 19 6.11 -7.56 -2.28
N SER A 20 6.79 -7.62 -1.15
CA SER A 20 6.18 -7.39 0.16
C SER A 20 6.43 -5.96 0.66
N VAL A 21 5.38 -5.29 1.12
CA VAL A 21 5.45 -4.01 1.83
C VAL A 21 4.77 -4.14 3.19
N THR A 22 5.19 -3.33 4.15
CA THR A 22 4.45 -3.15 5.39
C THR A 22 3.73 -1.81 5.37
N TYR A 23 2.42 -1.82 5.49
CA TYR A 23 1.65 -0.62 5.76
C TYR A 23 1.51 -0.42 7.26
N GLU A 24 1.63 0.83 7.70
CA GLU A 24 1.47 1.20 9.10
C GLU A 24 0.72 2.53 9.19
N VAL A 25 -0.21 2.60 10.15
CA VAL A 25 -0.94 3.81 10.49
C VAL A 25 -0.84 4.01 12.00
N VAL A 26 -0.31 5.16 12.41
CA VAL A 26 -0.11 5.49 13.83
C VAL A 26 -0.64 6.87 14.17
N SER A 27 -1.06 7.01 15.42
CA SER A 27 -1.41 8.29 16.05
C SER A 27 -1.28 8.12 17.57
N ASP A 28 -0.93 9.20 18.26
CA ASP A 28 -0.92 9.24 19.73
C ASP A 28 -2.28 9.66 20.31
N VAL A 29 -3.18 10.23 19.48
CA VAL A 29 -4.45 10.84 19.91
C VAL A 29 -5.66 10.20 19.22
N ILE A 30 -5.56 9.92 17.93
CA ILE A 30 -6.65 9.28 17.18
C ILE A 30 -6.59 7.79 17.45
N THR A 31 -7.66 7.24 18.02
CA THR A 31 -7.74 5.83 18.40
C THR A 31 -8.39 4.96 17.34
N VAL A 32 -9.14 5.54 16.40
CA VAL A 32 -9.87 4.81 15.35
C VAL A 32 -9.81 5.60 14.04
N ALA A 33 -9.58 4.90 12.93
CA ALA A 33 -9.61 5.47 11.58
C ALA A 33 -10.12 4.45 10.54
N ASN A 34 -10.57 4.94 9.39
CA ASN A 34 -10.84 4.10 8.22
C ASN A 34 -9.56 3.98 7.40
N ILE A 35 -9.21 2.78 6.95
CA ILE A 35 -7.97 2.52 6.23
C ILE A 35 -8.29 1.86 4.89
N GLU A 36 -7.66 2.33 3.83
CA GLU A 36 -7.64 1.66 2.53
C GLU A 36 -6.18 1.36 2.15
N TYR A 37 -5.91 0.18 1.60
CA TYR A 37 -4.58 -0.16 1.08
C TYR A 37 -4.69 -1.06 -0.16
N GLU A 38 -3.61 -1.13 -0.94
CA GLU A 38 -3.53 -2.03 -2.11
C GLU A 38 -2.73 -3.29 -1.75
N ASP A 39 -3.26 -4.46 -2.11
CA ASP A 39 -2.56 -5.75 -2.09
C ASP A 39 -2.69 -6.49 -3.43
N SER A 40 -2.29 -7.76 -3.50
CA SER A 40 -2.28 -8.56 -4.72
C SER A 40 -3.69 -8.88 -5.24
N SER A 41 -4.72 -8.76 -4.40
CA SER A 41 -6.14 -8.86 -4.79
C SER A 41 -6.74 -7.52 -5.23
N GLY A 42 -6.00 -6.42 -5.04
CA GLY A 42 -6.42 -5.06 -5.35
C GLY A 42 -6.66 -4.25 -4.07
N ARG A 43 -7.61 -3.32 -4.13
CA ARG A 43 -7.88 -2.42 -3.02
C ARG A 43 -8.67 -3.11 -1.91
N VAL A 44 -8.16 -3.03 -0.70
CA VAL A 44 -8.83 -3.44 0.53
C VAL A 44 -9.23 -2.20 1.32
N ALA A 45 -10.50 -2.15 1.75
CA ALA A 45 -11.03 -1.11 2.60
C ALA A 45 -11.49 -1.70 3.94
N ILE A 46 -10.98 -1.14 5.04
CA ILE A 46 -11.29 -1.59 6.40
C ILE A 46 -11.77 -0.37 7.21
N PRO A 47 -13.06 -0.30 7.55
CA PRO A 47 -13.60 0.78 8.35
C PRO A 47 -13.33 0.57 9.86
N ASN A 48 -13.31 1.66 10.62
CA ASN A 48 -13.26 1.66 12.09
C ASN A 48 -12.11 0.83 12.69
N VAL A 49 -10.91 0.96 12.13
CA VAL A 49 -9.71 0.24 12.57
C VAL A 49 -9.11 0.91 13.80
N PRO A 50 -8.84 0.17 14.90
CA PRO A 50 -8.11 0.71 16.04
C PRO A 50 -6.66 1.02 15.68
N LEU A 51 -6.14 2.15 16.16
CA LEU A 51 -4.74 2.55 16.00
C LEU A 51 -3.92 2.26 17.26
N PRO A 52 -2.62 1.88 17.13
CA PRO A 52 -1.88 1.72 15.88
C PRO A 52 -2.28 0.47 15.10
N TRP A 53 -2.22 0.57 13.77
CA TRP A 53 -2.50 -0.54 12.87
C TRP A 53 -1.30 -0.82 11.95
N ARG A 54 -1.05 -2.09 11.68
CA ARG A 54 0.06 -2.55 10.83
C ARG A 54 -0.32 -3.84 10.10
N ILE A 55 0.04 -3.95 8.84
CA ILE A 55 -0.13 -5.17 8.03
C ILE A 55 0.99 -5.33 7.02
N ASP A 56 1.41 -6.57 6.78
CA ASP A 56 2.24 -6.92 5.63
C ASP A 56 1.34 -7.29 4.45
N ALA A 57 1.59 -6.66 3.30
CA ALA A 57 0.83 -6.87 2.08
C ALA A 57 1.77 -7.24 0.92
N THR A 58 1.29 -8.16 0.10
CA THR A 58 1.96 -8.59 -1.13
C THR A 58 1.42 -7.76 -2.28
N ILE A 59 2.28 -7.23 -3.16
CA ILE A 59 1.88 -6.39 -4.29
C ILE A 59 2.73 -6.64 -5.54
N ALA A 60 2.13 -6.47 -6.72
CA ALA A 60 2.79 -6.77 -7.99
C ALA A 60 4.00 -5.88 -8.31
N SER A 61 4.00 -4.62 -7.85
CA SER A 61 5.12 -3.70 -8.00
C SER A 61 5.04 -2.56 -7.00
N VAL A 62 6.02 -2.43 -6.11
CA VAL A 62 5.96 -1.44 -5.01
C VAL A 62 5.90 0.00 -5.51
N LYS A 63 6.61 0.28 -6.62
CA LYS A 63 6.75 1.64 -7.19
C LYS A 63 5.94 1.85 -8.46
N ALA A 64 5.04 0.94 -8.82
CA ALA A 64 4.12 1.16 -9.92
C ALA A 64 3.12 2.29 -9.61
N PRO A 65 2.50 2.90 -10.63
CA PRO A 65 1.41 3.82 -10.40
C PRO A 65 0.20 3.08 -9.80
N PRO A 66 -0.66 3.76 -9.02
CA PRO A 66 -1.97 3.25 -8.64
C PRO A 66 -2.78 2.79 -9.87
N PRO A 67 -3.58 1.72 -9.74
CA PRO A 67 -3.82 0.95 -8.51
C PRO A 67 -2.80 -0.17 -8.26
N SER A 68 -1.85 -0.38 -9.17
CA SER A 68 -0.90 -1.52 -9.10
C SER A 68 0.30 -1.30 -8.18
N GLY A 69 0.42 -0.10 -7.61
CA GLY A 69 1.52 0.34 -6.75
C GLY A 69 1.19 0.28 -5.27
N SER A 70 2.22 0.25 -4.42
CA SER A 70 1.99 0.29 -2.97
C SER A 70 1.32 1.60 -2.58
N GLN A 71 0.23 1.49 -1.83
CA GLN A 71 -0.59 2.62 -1.45
C GLN A 71 -1.30 2.31 -0.14
N VAL A 72 -1.33 3.30 0.75
CA VAL A 72 -2.17 3.30 1.94
C VAL A 72 -2.81 4.68 2.08
N ARG A 73 -4.10 4.69 2.37
CA ARG A 73 -4.89 5.88 2.69
C ARG A 73 -5.54 5.67 4.05
N VAL A 74 -5.65 6.73 4.82
CA VAL A 74 -6.32 6.73 6.11
C VAL A 74 -7.21 7.97 6.20
N ASP A 75 -8.44 7.76 6.67
CA ASP A 75 -9.45 8.79 6.91
C ASP A 75 -9.90 8.75 8.38
N TRP A 76 -9.82 9.89 9.04
CA TRP A 76 -10.29 10.12 10.40
C TRP A 76 -11.05 11.44 10.52
N ARG A 77 -11.63 11.93 9.42
CA ARG A 77 -12.28 13.25 9.33
C ARG A 77 -13.25 13.54 10.48
N PRO A 78 -14.09 12.60 10.97
CA PRO A 78 -14.98 12.87 12.09
C PRO A 78 -14.28 13.29 13.39
N SER A 79 -13.01 12.90 13.56
CA SER A 79 -12.21 13.18 14.75
C SER A 79 -11.05 14.14 14.51
N ALA A 80 -10.91 14.70 13.30
CA ALA A 80 -9.83 15.59 12.91
C ALA A 80 -9.79 16.88 13.75
N GLY A 81 -8.64 17.55 13.76
CA GLY A 81 -8.46 18.80 14.48
C GLY A 81 -7.00 19.12 14.77
N PRO A 82 -6.69 20.35 15.18
CA PRO A 82 -5.32 20.77 15.44
C PRO A 82 -4.59 19.81 16.38
N SER A 83 -3.36 19.44 16.01
CA SER A 83 -2.52 18.50 16.77
C SER A 83 -3.04 17.05 16.86
N LYS A 84 -4.10 16.70 16.14
CA LYS A 84 -4.60 15.31 16.03
C LYS A 84 -3.99 14.62 14.82
N TRP A 85 -2.67 14.47 14.89
CA TRP A 85 -1.85 13.92 13.81
C TRP A 85 -2.08 12.43 13.60
N VAL A 86 -2.19 12.02 12.34
CA VAL A 86 -2.11 10.62 11.93
C VAL A 86 -1.02 10.49 10.89
N SER A 87 -0.14 9.50 11.06
CA SER A 87 0.92 9.17 10.11
C SER A 87 0.53 7.94 9.30
N ALA A 88 0.47 8.08 7.98
CA ALA A 88 0.40 6.95 7.05
C ALA A 88 1.83 6.59 6.62
N ARG A 89 2.22 5.32 6.72
CA ARG A 89 3.58 4.86 6.44
C ARG A 89 3.59 3.62 5.55
N ILE A 90 4.56 3.57 4.65
CA ILE A 90 4.90 2.39 3.85
C ILE A 90 6.35 2.03 4.15
N PHE A 91 6.61 0.80 4.54
CA PHE A 91 7.95 0.23 4.64
C PHE A 91 8.17 -0.77 3.52
N TYR A 92 9.36 -0.74 2.94
CA TYR A 92 9.79 -1.69 1.93
C TYR A 92 11.22 -2.13 2.23
N GLN A 93 11.46 -3.45 2.27
CA GLN A 93 12.76 -4.02 2.63
C GLN A 93 13.31 -3.48 3.98
N GLY A 94 12.41 -3.32 4.96
CA GLY A 94 12.74 -2.79 6.30
C GLY A 94 13.04 -1.29 6.35
N LYS A 95 12.91 -0.56 5.23
CA LYS A 95 13.15 0.89 5.16
C LYS A 95 11.85 1.66 4.99
N LEU A 96 11.77 2.82 5.62
CA LEU A 96 10.64 3.74 5.40
C LEU A 96 10.69 4.25 3.96
N LEU A 97 9.71 3.87 3.16
CA LEU A 97 9.57 4.26 1.76
C LEU A 97 8.73 5.55 1.65
N CYS A 98 7.65 5.64 2.40
CA CYS A 98 6.79 6.82 2.46
C CYS A 98 6.29 7.03 3.89
N GLN A 99 6.21 8.28 4.31
CA GLN A 99 5.50 8.76 5.48
C GLN A 99 4.79 10.09 5.14
N ASN A 100 3.51 10.17 5.45
CA ASN A 100 2.74 11.38 5.35
C ASN A 100 1.95 11.58 6.65
N THR A 101 2.32 12.63 7.40
CA THR A 101 1.73 12.98 8.69
C THR A 101 0.88 14.23 8.55
N LEU A 102 -0.42 14.13 8.81
CA LEU A 102 -1.36 15.25 8.69
C LEU A 102 -2.34 15.24 9.87
N ASP A 103 -2.97 16.39 10.16
CA ASP A 103 -4.01 16.55 11.19
C ASP A 103 -5.38 16.96 10.60
N VAL A 104 -5.48 17.00 9.27
CA VAL A 104 -6.66 17.47 8.52
C VAL A 104 -7.73 16.40 8.26
N GLY A 105 -7.54 15.17 8.75
CA GLY A 105 -8.54 14.09 8.65
C GLY A 105 -8.36 13.11 7.50
N ASP A 106 -7.40 13.32 6.60
CA ASP A 106 -7.07 12.42 5.51
C ASP A 106 -5.56 12.45 5.27
N ALA A 107 -4.95 11.28 5.14
CA ALA A 107 -3.55 11.14 4.74
C ALA A 107 -3.41 9.96 3.80
N ALA A 108 -2.54 10.11 2.81
CA ALA A 108 -2.24 9.06 1.84
C ALA A 108 -0.73 9.00 1.60
N CYS A 109 -0.24 7.79 1.41
CA CYS A 109 1.12 7.49 1.00
C CYS A 109 1.09 6.59 -0.25
N TYR A 110 1.98 6.88 -1.20
CA TYR A 110 2.12 6.13 -2.44
C TYR A 110 3.59 5.79 -2.65
N GLY A 111 3.92 4.52 -2.91
CA GLY A 111 5.31 4.08 -3.10
C GLY A 111 5.98 4.65 -4.34
N ILE A 112 5.21 5.03 -5.37
CA ILE A 112 5.71 5.67 -6.60
C ILE A 112 6.19 7.11 -6.38
N THR A 113 5.60 7.83 -5.41
CA THR A 113 6.01 9.18 -5.02
C THR A 113 6.40 9.20 -3.55
N PRO A 114 7.58 8.64 -3.20
CA PRO A 114 8.12 8.68 -1.84
C PRO A 114 8.10 10.09 -1.29
N ARG A 115 7.47 10.26 -0.13
CA ARG A 115 7.50 11.49 0.67
C ARG A 115 7.75 11.08 2.12
N ILE A 116 8.56 11.82 2.85
CA ILE A 116 8.76 11.61 4.29
C ILE A 116 8.50 12.96 4.97
N THR A 117 7.29 13.11 5.51
CA THR A 117 6.85 14.32 6.21
C THR A 117 6.07 14.01 7.47
#